data_AF-A0A8B6FFM1-F1
#
_entry.id   AF-A0A8B6FFM1-F1
#
_cell.length_a   1.000
_cell.length_b   1.000
_cell.length_c   1.000
_cell.angle_alpha   90.00
_cell.angle_beta   90.00
_cell.angle_gamma   90.00
#
_symmetry.space_group_name_H-M   'P 1'
#
loop_
_entity.id
_entity.type
_entity.pdbx_description
1 polymer ?
#
loop_
_entity_poly.entity_id
_entity_poly.type
_entity_poly.pdbx_seq_one_letter_code
_entity_poly.pdbx_strand_id
1 'polypeptide(L)'
;MKSWRPLTENELKSFLAIVFNMGLIRKSSIEEYWNSSLPSQASHWFKKVMSRNRFQNILKFLYVSDYSRNVPRQHPAYDPASRFRPLLSFMNKQFCRFIVPKKEVCVDETLMATKGTLRKNRPMPNTIRNANPTPDNPVYMRKGKMLCDAFRDMDGKKPVRMLSTAFSAQHLPSGRPRIVNGYNKNMGAVDTTDAIMKAYGGHRKNRKPWKKVVLHLFHRIVHNAYILYKKKHVGHTSKIQTSIHPGDC
;
A
#
# COMPACT_ATOMS: atom_id res chain seq x y z
N MET A 1 9.49 22.65 -30.16
CA MET A 1 8.63 21.96 -29.15
C MET A 1 7.28 21.69 -29.80
N LYS A 2 6.70 20.48 -29.69
CA LYS A 2 5.32 20.27 -30.15
C LYS A 2 4.37 21.14 -29.33
N SER A 3 3.35 21.70 -29.98
CA SER A 3 2.30 22.51 -29.35
C SER A 3 1.64 21.76 -28.19
N TRP A 4 1.27 22.50 -27.14
CA TRP A 4 0.51 21.95 -26.04
C TRP A 4 -0.86 21.50 -26.56
N ARG A 5 -1.27 20.28 -26.20
CA ARG A 5 -2.59 19.74 -26.52
C ARG A 5 -3.24 19.14 -25.28
N PRO A 6 -4.56 19.34 -25.09
CA PRO A 6 -5.32 18.74 -23.99
C PRO A 6 -5.11 17.22 -23.89
N LEU A 7 -5.24 16.67 -22.69
CA LEU A 7 -5.16 15.23 -22.44
C LEU A 7 -6.53 14.61 -22.71
N THR A 8 -6.61 13.63 -23.61
CA THR A 8 -7.83 12.86 -23.83
C THR A 8 -7.90 11.65 -22.89
N GLU A 9 -9.11 11.09 -22.71
CA GLU A 9 -9.31 9.89 -21.90
C GLU A 9 -8.49 8.70 -22.43
N ASN A 10 -8.47 8.49 -23.74
CA ASN A 10 -7.70 7.42 -24.38
C ASN A 10 -6.19 7.60 -24.15
N GLU A 11 -5.68 8.82 -24.22
CA GLU A 11 -4.28 9.09 -23.90
C GLU A 11 -3.97 8.85 -22.41
N LEU A 12 -4.88 9.19 -21.49
CA LEU A 12 -4.71 8.90 -20.08
C LEU A 12 -4.69 7.39 -19.82
N LYS A 13 -5.59 6.62 -20.45
CA LYS A 13 -5.60 5.15 -20.40
C LYS A 13 -4.28 4.56 -20.91
N SER A 14 -3.81 5.02 -22.08
CA SER A 14 -2.52 4.62 -22.65
C SER A 14 -1.34 4.98 -21.74
N PHE A 15 -1.37 6.17 -21.13
CA PHE A 15 -0.36 6.59 -20.15
C PHE A 15 -0.32 5.66 -18.94
N LEU A 16 -1.48 5.34 -18.35
CA LEU A 16 -1.58 4.43 -17.20
C LEU A 16 -1.13 3.01 -17.57
N ALA A 17 -1.51 2.51 -18.76
CA ALA A 17 -1.06 1.22 -19.26
C ALA A 17 0.46 1.15 -19.36
N ILE A 18 1.11 2.21 -19.85
CA ILE A 18 2.58 2.31 -19.86
C ILE A 18 3.14 2.28 -18.44
N VAL A 19 2.57 3.05 -17.50
CA VAL A 19 3.03 3.07 -16.10
C VAL A 19 2.95 1.68 -15.46
N PHE A 20 1.86 0.94 -15.69
CA PHE A 20 1.72 -0.42 -15.16
C PHE A 20 2.69 -1.40 -15.83
N ASN A 21 2.85 -1.32 -17.15
CA ASN A 21 3.76 -2.20 -17.89
C ASN A 21 5.24 -1.91 -17.56
N MET A 22 5.57 -0.68 -17.18
CA MET A 22 6.88 -0.32 -16.62
C MET A 22 7.18 -0.98 -15.27
N GLY A 23 6.14 -1.43 -14.55
CA GLY A 23 6.25 -2.26 -13.37
C GLY A 23 6.69 -3.70 -13.69
N LEU A 24 6.18 -4.24 -14.80
CA LEU A 24 6.48 -5.57 -15.30
C LEU A 24 7.85 -5.64 -15.98
N ILE A 25 8.08 -4.72 -16.93
CA ILE A 25 9.33 -4.62 -17.67
C ILE A 25 10.14 -3.50 -17.03
N ARG A 26 11.15 -3.84 -16.24
CA ARG A 26 11.99 -2.85 -15.56
C ARG A 26 13.20 -2.50 -16.41
N LYS A 27 13.39 -1.20 -16.67
CA LYS A 27 14.57 -0.63 -17.32
C LYS A 27 15.15 0.47 -16.43
N SER A 28 16.43 0.79 -16.64
CA SER A 28 17.20 1.65 -15.74
C SER A 28 16.71 3.10 -15.78
N SER A 29 16.31 3.57 -16.97
CA SER A 29 15.85 4.94 -17.23
C SER A 29 14.49 4.96 -17.93
N ILE A 30 13.82 6.12 -17.93
CA ILE A 30 12.54 6.29 -18.65
C ILE A 30 12.79 6.23 -20.16
N GLU A 31 13.92 6.77 -20.60
CA GLU A 31 14.33 6.90 -21.98
C GLU A 31 14.55 5.53 -22.64
N GLU A 32 15.09 4.56 -21.89
CA GLU A 32 15.33 3.19 -22.36
C GLU A 32 14.06 2.45 -22.82
N TYR A 33 12.89 2.81 -22.29
CA TYR A 33 11.61 2.24 -22.76
C TYR A 33 11.30 2.58 -24.21
N TRP A 34 11.83 3.71 -24.69
CA TRP A 34 11.74 4.15 -26.08
C TRP A 34 13.08 4.05 -26.81
N ASN A 35 14.04 3.28 -26.28
CA ASN A 35 15.27 3.01 -26.99
C ASN A 35 15.10 1.80 -27.93
N SER A 36 15.65 1.89 -29.14
CA SER A 36 15.74 0.78 -30.11
C SER A 36 17.16 0.56 -30.65
N SER A 37 18.18 1.19 -30.05
CA SER A 37 19.57 1.03 -30.50
C SER A 37 20.08 -0.41 -30.37
N LEU A 38 19.56 -1.18 -29.40
CA LEU A 38 19.89 -2.59 -29.21
C LEU A 38 18.62 -3.44 -29.40
N PRO A 39 18.52 -4.24 -30.49
CA PRO A 39 17.34 -5.06 -30.76
C PRO A 39 16.97 -6.00 -29.61
N SER A 40 17.97 -6.60 -28.95
CA SER A 40 17.78 -7.52 -27.81
C SER A 40 17.13 -6.87 -26.58
N GLN A 41 17.22 -5.55 -26.47
CA GLN A 41 16.65 -4.77 -25.36
C GLN A 41 15.48 -3.88 -25.81
N ALA A 42 15.12 -3.91 -27.09
CA ALA A 42 14.10 -3.06 -27.65
C ALA A 42 12.70 -3.50 -27.18
N SER A 43 11.92 -2.57 -26.64
CA SER A 43 10.54 -2.82 -26.24
C SER A 43 9.59 -2.02 -27.13
N HIS A 44 9.33 -2.56 -28.34
CA HIS A 44 8.57 -1.87 -29.39
C HIS A 44 7.17 -1.43 -28.95
N TRP A 45 6.55 -2.14 -28.02
CA TRP A 45 5.22 -1.84 -27.49
C TRP A 45 5.11 -0.42 -26.92
N PHE A 46 6.10 0.07 -26.16
CA PHE A 46 6.04 1.41 -25.56
C PHE A 46 6.01 2.52 -26.63
N LYS A 47 6.78 2.37 -27.71
CA LYS A 47 6.77 3.29 -28.86
C LYS A 47 5.45 3.26 -29.60
N LYS A 48 4.86 2.07 -29.78
CA LYS A 48 3.58 1.86 -30.46
C LYS A 48 2.42 2.53 -29.72
N VAL A 49 2.43 2.47 -28.38
CA VAL A 49 1.33 3.00 -27.55
C VAL A 49 1.36 4.52 -27.45
N MET A 50 2.52 5.13 -27.20
CA MET A 50 2.64 6.57 -27.05
C MET A 50 4.08 7.02 -27.27
N SER A 51 4.30 8.20 -27.88
CA SER A 51 5.66 8.76 -27.97
C SER A 51 6.26 9.11 -26.59
N ARG A 52 7.58 8.96 -26.44
CA ARG A 52 8.34 9.33 -25.22
C ARG A 52 8.02 10.75 -24.76
N ASN A 53 8.06 11.71 -25.69
CA ASN A 53 7.86 13.12 -25.38
C ASN A 53 6.43 13.39 -24.88
N ARG A 54 5.41 12.73 -25.45
CA ARG A 54 4.04 12.85 -24.95
C ARG A 54 3.89 12.23 -23.56
N PHE A 55 4.48 11.06 -23.33
CA PHE A 55 4.49 10.41 -22.01
C PHE A 55 5.13 11.31 -20.95
N GLN A 56 6.32 11.87 -21.23
CA GLN A 56 7.02 12.78 -20.31
C GLN A 56 6.23 14.07 -20.07
N ASN A 57 5.57 14.62 -21.09
CA ASN A 57 4.69 15.78 -20.94
C ASN A 57 3.51 15.48 -20.01
N ILE A 58 2.80 14.37 -20.23
CA ILE A 58 1.70 13.94 -19.36
C ILE A 58 2.23 13.73 -17.93
N LEU A 59 3.32 12.98 -17.76
CA LEU A 59 3.93 12.75 -16.45
C LEU A 59 4.29 14.06 -15.74
N LYS A 60 4.80 15.06 -16.47
CA LYS A 60 5.18 16.38 -15.94
C LYS A 60 3.97 17.22 -15.52
N PHE A 61 2.88 17.17 -16.28
CA PHE A 61 1.69 18.01 -16.07
C PHE A 61 0.48 17.27 -15.47
N LEU A 62 0.62 15.99 -15.08
CA LEU A 62 -0.43 15.25 -14.39
C LEU A 62 -0.74 15.87 -13.02
N TYR A 63 -1.97 16.35 -12.86
CA TYR A 63 -2.56 16.86 -11.64
C TYR A 63 -3.96 16.24 -11.46
N VAL A 64 -4.34 15.95 -10.22
CA VAL A 64 -5.63 15.28 -9.88
C VAL A 64 -6.50 16.13 -8.95
N SER A 65 -6.10 17.37 -8.73
CA SER A 65 -6.79 18.35 -7.88
C SER A 65 -6.60 19.72 -8.48
N ASP A 66 -7.51 20.64 -8.15
CA ASP A 66 -7.41 22.04 -8.51
C ASP A 66 -6.39 22.74 -7.59
N TYR A 67 -5.27 23.20 -8.18
CA TYR A 67 -4.18 23.82 -7.44
C TYR A 67 -4.44 25.27 -7.05
N SER A 68 -5.41 25.93 -7.68
CA SER A 68 -5.77 27.33 -7.37
C SER A 68 -6.29 27.49 -5.94
N ARG A 69 -6.83 26.40 -5.36
CA ARG A 69 -7.42 26.36 -4.01
C ARG A 69 -6.43 25.98 -2.92
N ASN A 70 -5.15 25.81 -3.25
CA ASN A 70 -4.14 25.43 -2.25
C ASN A 70 -3.74 26.64 -1.41
N VAL A 71 -3.89 26.52 -0.10
CA VAL A 71 -3.45 27.54 0.85
C VAL A 71 -2.00 27.31 1.32
N PRO A 72 -1.31 28.36 1.81
CA PRO A 72 0.01 28.24 2.43
C PRO A 72 0.00 27.33 3.66
N ARG A 73 1.17 26.78 4.02
CA ARG A 73 1.32 25.82 5.14
C ARG A 73 0.89 26.34 6.50
N GLN A 74 0.98 27.66 6.67
CA GLN A 74 0.66 28.36 7.91
C GLN A 74 -0.84 28.63 8.04
N HIS A 75 -1.61 28.44 6.96
CA HIS A 75 -3.04 28.70 6.96
C HIS A 75 -3.80 27.56 7.67
N PRO A 76 -4.81 27.83 8.51
CA PRO A 76 -5.58 26.79 9.21
C PRO A 76 -6.24 25.76 8.28
N ALA A 77 -6.65 26.18 7.09
CA ALA A 77 -7.22 25.30 6.06
C ALA A 77 -6.18 24.46 5.27
N TYR A 78 -4.89 24.49 5.67
CA TYR A 78 -3.85 23.74 4.97
C TYR A 78 -4.01 22.24 5.16
N ASP A 79 -4.29 21.56 4.05
CA ASP A 79 -4.29 20.10 3.98
C ASP A 79 -3.08 19.60 3.16
N PRO A 80 -2.11 18.89 3.77
CA PRO A 80 -1.02 18.26 3.04
C PRO A 80 -1.48 17.29 1.93
N ALA A 81 -2.67 16.70 2.08
CA ALA A 81 -3.26 15.77 1.13
C ALA A 81 -4.09 16.45 0.04
N SER A 82 -4.34 17.76 0.11
CA SER A 82 -5.13 18.55 -0.87
C SER A 82 -4.83 18.19 -2.33
N ARG A 83 -3.54 17.97 -2.63
CA ARG A 83 -3.02 17.65 -3.97
C ARG A 83 -3.56 16.35 -4.58
N PHE A 84 -4.00 15.41 -3.75
CA PHE A 84 -4.54 14.11 -4.17
C PHE A 84 -5.84 13.74 -3.44
N ARG A 85 -6.35 14.62 -2.57
CA ARG A 85 -7.56 14.43 -1.77
C ARG A 85 -8.78 14.05 -2.62
N PRO A 86 -9.07 14.69 -3.77
CA PRO A 86 -10.23 14.32 -4.57
C PRO A 86 -10.19 12.86 -5.03
N LEU A 87 -9.02 12.41 -5.52
CA LEU A 87 -8.82 11.03 -5.94
C LEU A 87 -8.93 10.06 -4.75
N LEU A 88 -8.32 10.40 -3.62
CA LEU A 88 -8.37 9.58 -2.41
C LEU A 88 -9.82 9.44 -1.89
N SER A 89 -10.57 10.53 -1.80
CA SER A 89 -11.97 10.51 -1.37
C SER A 89 -12.84 9.69 -2.32
N PHE A 90 -12.64 9.85 -3.64
CA PHE A 90 -13.33 9.03 -4.63
C PHE A 90 -13.03 7.54 -4.42
N MET A 91 -11.77 7.16 -4.25
CA MET A 91 -11.36 5.78 -4.03
C MET A 91 -11.96 5.19 -2.77
N ASN A 92 -11.90 5.90 -1.64
CA ASN A 92 -12.48 5.43 -0.38
C ASN A 92 -13.98 5.15 -0.56
N LYS A 93 -14.71 6.05 -1.23
CA LYS A 93 -16.14 5.86 -1.54
C LYS A 93 -16.37 4.60 -2.40
N GLN A 94 -15.57 4.40 -3.45
CA GLN A 94 -15.71 3.22 -4.31
C GLN A 94 -15.34 1.93 -3.59
N PHE A 95 -14.28 1.94 -2.79
CA PHE A 95 -13.82 0.75 -2.06
C PHE A 95 -14.84 0.32 -1.01
N CYS A 96 -15.41 1.24 -0.24
CA CYS A 96 -16.49 0.92 0.69
C CYS A 96 -17.74 0.38 -0.02
N ARG A 97 -18.02 0.85 -1.25
CA ARG A 97 -19.19 0.39 -2.02
C ARG A 97 -19.04 -1.03 -2.56
N PHE A 98 -17.85 -1.39 -3.06
CA PHE A 98 -17.66 -2.65 -3.77
C PHE A 98 -16.97 -3.74 -2.94
N ILE A 99 -16.30 -3.38 -1.85
CA ILE A 99 -15.55 -4.31 -1.00
C ILE A 99 -16.25 -4.38 0.35
N VAL A 100 -16.92 -5.50 0.61
CA VAL A 100 -17.41 -5.85 1.94
C VAL A 100 -16.29 -6.61 2.67
N PRO A 101 -15.76 -6.07 3.79
CA PRO A 101 -14.75 -6.75 4.59
C PRO A 101 -15.27 -8.08 5.13
N LYS A 102 -14.36 -9.02 5.41
CA LYS A 102 -14.69 -10.28 6.08
C LYS A 102 -14.50 -10.10 7.59
N LYS A 103 -14.82 -11.15 8.34
CA LYS A 103 -14.73 -11.17 9.82
C LYS A 103 -13.36 -10.72 10.35
N GLU A 104 -12.30 -11.00 9.60
CA GLU A 104 -10.92 -10.67 9.97
C GLU A 104 -10.42 -9.51 9.09
N VAL A 105 -10.03 -8.40 9.74
CA VAL A 105 -9.47 -7.22 9.09
C VAL A 105 -8.14 -6.90 9.74
N CYS A 106 -7.11 -6.71 8.92
CA CYS A 106 -5.79 -6.25 9.34
C CYS A 106 -5.66 -4.76 9.00
N VAL A 107 -5.20 -3.97 9.96
CA VAL A 107 -4.91 -2.54 9.80
C VAL A 107 -3.43 -2.35 10.08
N ASP A 108 -2.73 -1.77 9.11
CA ASP A 108 -1.30 -1.49 9.21
C ASP A 108 -0.92 -0.34 8.27
N GLU A 109 0.30 0.17 8.41
CA GLU A 109 0.81 1.35 7.73
C GLU A 109 1.60 0.97 6.46
N THR A 110 1.14 1.46 5.30
CA THR A 110 1.98 1.39 4.08
C THR A 110 2.94 2.58 4.01
N LEU A 111 4.24 2.29 4.04
CA LEU A 111 5.27 3.32 3.83
C LEU A 111 5.60 3.50 2.34
N MET A 112 5.30 4.69 1.82
CA MET A 112 5.76 5.11 0.51
C MET A 112 7.15 5.73 0.59
N ALA A 113 8.18 4.98 0.23
CA ALA A 113 9.56 5.44 0.28
C ALA A 113 9.79 6.68 -0.63
N THR A 114 9.84 7.86 -0.01
CA THR A 114 10.26 9.09 -0.64
C THR A 114 11.69 9.40 -0.22
N LYS A 115 12.66 9.20 -1.12
CA LYS A 115 14.01 9.74 -0.94
C LYS A 115 13.96 11.26 -1.10
N GLY A 116 13.95 11.97 0.03
CA GLY A 116 14.05 13.41 0.13
C GLY A 116 14.75 13.74 1.45
N THR A 117 15.43 14.90 1.53
CA THR A 117 16.19 15.29 2.71
C THR A 117 15.27 15.36 3.93
N LEU A 118 15.48 14.46 4.89
CA LEU A 118 14.91 14.58 6.24
C LEU A 118 15.55 15.81 6.89
N ARG A 119 14.73 16.80 7.28
CA ARG A 119 15.21 17.95 8.05
C ARG A 119 15.51 17.48 9.48
N LYS A 120 16.59 17.99 10.08
CA LYS A 120 17.16 17.61 11.40
C LYS A 120 16.18 17.60 12.60
N ASN A 121 14.96 18.11 12.47
CA ASN A 121 14.07 18.40 13.61
C ASN A 121 12.90 17.42 13.77
N ARG A 122 13.10 16.11 13.58
CA ARG A 122 12.11 15.11 14.03
C ARG A 122 12.64 14.37 15.26
N PRO A 123 12.02 14.54 16.45
CA PRO A 123 12.40 13.77 17.63
C PRO A 123 11.85 12.33 17.55
N MET A 124 12.66 11.37 17.96
CA MET A 124 12.28 9.99 18.25
C MET A 124 12.19 9.86 19.78
N PRO A 125 11.14 9.26 20.37
CA PRO A 125 11.04 9.15 21.82
C PRO A 125 12.11 8.19 22.39
N ASN A 126 12.91 8.67 23.35
CA ASN A 126 13.98 7.91 24.02
C ASN A 126 13.45 6.71 24.84
N THR A 127 12.16 6.67 25.13
CA THR A 127 11.45 5.64 25.90
C THR A 127 11.46 4.25 25.26
N ILE A 128 11.75 4.13 23.96
CA ILE A 128 11.80 2.84 23.25
C ILE A 128 13.20 2.18 23.33
N ARG A 129 14.24 2.94 23.71
CA ARG A 129 15.64 2.47 23.61
C ARG A 129 16.07 1.53 24.73
N ASN A 130 15.50 1.66 25.93
CA ASN A 130 16.08 1.08 27.16
C ASN A 130 15.04 0.37 28.06
N ALA A 131 14.40 -0.73 27.61
CA ALA A 131 13.47 -1.50 28.46
C ALA A 131 13.86 -2.99 28.55
N ASN A 132 14.00 -3.52 29.77
CA ASN A 132 14.43 -4.90 30.06
C ASN A 132 13.53 -5.58 31.11
N PRO A 133 12.76 -6.62 30.73
CA PRO A 133 12.12 -7.53 31.69
C PRO A 133 12.49 -9.02 31.47
N THR A 134 12.30 -9.89 32.47
CA THR A 134 12.86 -11.26 32.59
C THR A 134 12.08 -12.38 31.85
N PRO A 135 12.65 -13.61 31.69
CA PRO A 135 12.31 -14.51 30.58
C PRO A 135 11.19 -15.56 30.71
N ASP A 136 10.79 -16.04 31.90
CA ASP A 136 10.21 -17.40 31.95
C ASP A 136 8.75 -17.56 32.41
N ASN A 137 7.94 -16.49 32.44
CA ASN A 137 6.51 -16.62 32.77
C ASN A 137 5.65 -15.69 31.91
N PRO A 138 4.76 -16.22 31.04
CA PRO A 138 3.79 -15.37 30.36
C PRO A 138 2.81 -14.78 31.36
N VAL A 139 2.63 -13.46 31.31
CA VAL A 139 1.73 -12.74 32.22
C VAL A 139 0.44 -12.41 31.49
N TYR A 140 -0.66 -12.93 32.03
CA TYR A 140 -2.01 -12.65 31.56
C TYR A 140 -2.70 -11.66 32.49
N MET A 141 -3.32 -10.64 31.92
CA MET A 141 -4.18 -9.72 32.69
C MET A 141 -5.50 -9.55 31.95
N ARG A 142 -6.63 -9.77 32.63
CA ARG A 142 -7.97 -9.57 32.08
C ARG A 142 -8.71 -8.48 32.84
N LYS A 143 -9.18 -7.47 32.11
CA LYS A 143 -10.11 -6.44 32.63
C LYS A 143 -11.37 -6.45 31.77
N GLY A 144 -12.44 -7.09 32.26
CA GLY A 144 -13.69 -7.26 31.52
C GLY A 144 -13.53 -8.13 30.26
N LYS A 145 -13.85 -7.56 29.09
CA LYS A 145 -13.72 -8.24 27.78
C LYS A 145 -12.31 -8.16 27.19
N MET A 146 -11.39 -7.36 27.77
CA MET A 146 -10.03 -7.22 27.26
C MET A 146 -9.06 -8.16 27.98
N LEU A 147 -8.29 -8.92 27.20
CA LEU A 147 -7.16 -9.74 27.61
C LEU A 147 -5.86 -9.07 27.13
N CYS A 148 -4.90 -8.93 28.04
CA CYS A 148 -3.52 -8.58 27.75
C CYS A 148 -2.65 -9.81 27.98
N ASP A 149 -1.79 -10.11 27.01
CA ASP A 149 -0.82 -11.20 27.05
C ASP A 149 0.59 -10.61 26.86
N ALA A 150 1.52 -11.01 27.71
CA ALA A 150 2.93 -10.69 27.58
C ALA A 150 3.72 -12.00 27.52
N PHE A 151 4.32 -12.28 26.37
CA PHE A 151 5.03 -13.52 26.08
C PHE A 151 6.44 -13.22 25.53
N ARG A 152 7.41 -14.09 25.84
CA ARG A 152 8.77 -14.04 25.29
C ARG A 152 9.03 -15.35 24.56
N ASP A 153 9.39 -15.28 23.28
CA ASP A 153 9.74 -16.47 22.48
C ASP A 153 11.12 -17.00 22.87
N MET A 154 11.38 -18.30 22.68
CA MET A 154 12.63 -18.96 23.11
C MET A 154 13.89 -18.31 22.49
N ASP A 155 13.76 -17.75 21.29
CA ASP A 155 14.82 -17.03 20.57
C ASP A 155 14.73 -15.49 20.70
N GLY A 156 13.74 -14.99 21.44
CA GLY A 156 13.34 -13.58 21.47
C GLY A 156 14.03 -12.75 22.55
N LYS A 157 14.91 -11.81 22.15
CA LYS A 157 15.53 -10.84 23.07
C LYS A 157 14.53 -9.84 23.70
N LYS A 158 13.32 -9.66 23.14
CA LYS A 158 12.32 -8.69 23.62
C LYS A 158 10.97 -9.36 23.91
N PRO A 159 10.27 -8.94 24.98
CA PRO A 159 8.91 -9.42 25.26
C PRO A 159 7.93 -8.88 24.21
N VAL A 160 7.05 -9.74 23.71
CA VAL A 160 5.92 -9.39 22.85
C VAL A 160 4.71 -9.16 23.74
N ARG A 161 4.02 -8.03 23.54
CA ARG A 161 2.81 -7.67 24.30
C ARG A 161 1.64 -7.56 23.33
N MET A 162 0.58 -8.30 23.62
CA MET A 162 -0.60 -8.45 22.77
C MET A 162 -1.85 -8.08 23.55
N LEU A 163 -2.77 -7.37 22.89
CA LEU A 163 -4.10 -7.07 23.44
C LEU A 163 -5.14 -7.73 22.55
N SER A 164 -6.12 -8.40 23.15
CA SER A 164 -7.26 -8.95 22.43
C SER A 164 -8.53 -8.95 23.25
N THR A 165 -9.65 -8.72 22.58
CA THR A 165 -10.99 -8.93 23.13
C THR A 165 -11.63 -10.24 22.67
N ALA A 166 -10.96 -10.98 21.77
CA ALA A 166 -11.52 -12.11 21.04
C ALA A 166 -10.94 -13.48 21.44
N PHE A 167 -9.82 -13.50 22.17
CA PHE A 167 -9.14 -14.74 22.58
C PHE A 167 -9.18 -14.91 24.10
N SER A 168 -9.34 -16.16 24.54
CA SER A 168 -9.17 -16.57 25.95
C SER A 168 -7.69 -16.92 26.22
N ALA A 169 -7.26 -16.83 27.48
CA ALA A 169 -5.92 -17.20 27.91
C ALA A 169 -5.71 -18.72 27.79
N GLN A 170 -5.19 -19.16 26.64
CA GLN A 170 -4.95 -20.56 26.32
C GLN A 170 -3.61 -20.71 25.60
N HIS A 171 -2.87 -21.76 25.94
CA HIS A 171 -1.65 -22.17 25.24
C HIS A 171 -1.96 -23.24 24.21
N LEU A 172 -1.21 -23.23 23.11
CA LEU A 172 -1.18 -24.31 22.14
C LEU A 172 -0.23 -25.43 22.63
N PRO A 173 -0.34 -26.66 22.09
CA PRO A 173 0.60 -27.75 22.41
C PRO A 173 2.08 -27.40 22.16
N SER A 174 2.35 -26.39 21.32
CA SER A 174 3.67 -25.83 21.05
C SER A 174 4.20 -24.88 22.13
N GLY A 175 3.48 -24.68 23.24
CA GLY A 175 3.81 -23.72 24.30
C GLY A 175 3.53 -22.25 23.96
N ARG A 176 3.20 -21.93 22.70
CA ARG A 176 2.87 -20.55 22.28
C ARG A 176 1.44 -20.16 22.65
N PRO A 177 1.18 -18.92 23.09
CA PRO A 177 -0.16 -18.44 23.35
C PRO A 177 -1.04 -18.47 22.09
N ARG A 178 -2.29 -18.89 22.23
CA ARG A 178 -3.26 -18.96 21.12
C ARG A 178 -3.50 -17.59 20.46
N ILE A 179 -3.45 -16.51 21.25
CA ILE A 179 -3.54 -15.12 20.79
C ILE A 179 -2.40 -14.76 19.83
N VAL A 180 -1.17 -15.20 20.11
CA VAL A 180 0.01 -14.96 19.25
C VAL A 180 -0.16 -15.68 17.91
N ASN A 181 -0.65 -16.92 17.92
CA ASN A 181 -0.90 -17.64 16.67
C ASN A 181 -2.03 -17.02 15.84
N GLY A 182 -3.12 -16.57 16.48
CA GLY A 182 -4.21 -15.85 15.81
C GLY A 182 -3.76 -14.54 15.18
N TYR A 183 -2.88 -13.80 15.87
CA TYR A 183 -2.22 -12.62 15.32
C TYR A 183 -1.34 -12.98 14.13
N ASN A 184 -0.42 -13.93 14.27
CA ASN A 184 0.51 -14.34 13.20
C ASN A 184 -0.20 -14.80 11.93
N LYS A 185 -1.37 -15.43 12.07
CA LYS A 185 -2.19 -15.89 10.96
C LYS A 185 -2.83 -14.73 10.17
N ASN A 186 -3.20 -13.66 10.86
CA ASN A 186 -4.00 -12.57 10.31
C ASN A 186 -3.18 -11.29 10.06
N MET A 187 -2.00 -11.17 10.68
CA MET A 187 -1.01 -10.13 10.37
C MET A 187 -0.40 -10.38 9.00
N GLY A 188 0.12 -9.34 8.36
CA GLY A 188 0.83 -9.45 7.09
C GLY A 188 -0.06 -9.41 5.85
N ALA A 189 -1.38 -9.26 5.98
CA ALA A 189 -2.25 -8.98 4.83
C ALA A 189 -1.87 -7.66 4.14
N VAL A 190 -1.57 -6.62 4.94
CA VAL A 190 -1.07 -5.33 4.44
C VAL A 190 0.33 -5.50 3.85
N ASP A 191 1.26 -6.15 4.55
CA ASP A 191 2.63 -6.41 4.07
C ASP A 191 2.65 -7.18 2.75
N THR A 192 1.80 -8.21 2.61
CA THR A 192 1.68 -9.00 1.39
C THR A 192 1.19 -8.13 0.24
N THR A 193 0.19 -7.29 0.51
CA THR A 193 -0.30 -6.34 -0.49
C THR A 193 0.81 -5.35 -0.88
N ASP A 194 1.58 -4.87 0.09
CA ASP A 194 2.71 -3.98 -0.14
C ASP A 194 3.85 -4.65 -0.91
N ALA A 195 4.11 -5.93 -0.68
CA ALA A 195 5.08 -6.73 -1.43
C ALA A 195 4.65 -6.88 -2.90
N ILE A 196 3.37 -7.18 -3.16
CA ILE A 196 2.80 -7.20 -4.52
C ILE A 196 2.94 -5.81 -5.15
N MET A 197 2.57 -4.75 -4.43
CA MET A 197 2.71 -3.38 -4.94
C MET A 197 4.16 -2.97 -5.18
N LYS A 198 5.13 -3.48 -4.42
CA LYS A 198 6.56 -3.26 -4.66
C LYS A 198 7.06 -4.05 -5.88
N ALA A 199 6.55 -5.26 -6.12
CA ALA A 199 6.85 -6.06 -7.30
C ALA A 199 6.38 -5.37 -8.59
N TYR A 200 5.21 -4.74 -8.58
CA TYR A 200 4.68 -4.03 -9.75
C TYR A 200 4.94 -2.52 -9.73
N GLY A 201 5.42 -1.97 -8.61
CA GLY A 201 5.68 -0.54 -8.48
C GLY A 201 6.96 -0.17 -9.21
N GLY A 202 6.83 0.46 -10.37
CA GLY A 202 7.93 1.14 -11.07
C GLY A 202 8.45 2.36 -10.29
N HIS A 203 9.08 2.11 -9.13
CA HIS A 203 9.55 3.11 -8.18
C HIS A 203 10.69 3.93 -8.78
N ARG A 204 10.35 4.92 -9.61
CA ARG A 204 11.32 5.85 -10.17
C ARG A 204 11.48 7.10 -9.30
N LYS A 205 12.67 7.71 -9.38
CA LYS A 205 12.96 9.00 -8.75
C LYS A 205 12.05 10.07 -9.37
N ASN A 206 10.96 10.38 -8.70
CA ASN A 206 10.10 11.52 -9.02
C ASN A 206 10.42 12.66 -8.06
N ARG A 207 10.71 13.87 -8.60
CA ARG A 207 11.04 15.07 -7.80
C ARG A 207 9.87 15.54 -6.92
N LYS A 208 8.63 15.14 -7.23
CA LYS A 208 7.41 15.53 -6.51
C LYS A 208 6.80 14.32 -5.77
N PRO A 209 6.90 14.22 -4.44
CA PRO A 209 6.41 13.07 -3.65
C PRO A 209 4.93 12.74 -3.86
N TRP A 210 4.05 13.74 -3.94
CA TRP A 210 2.61 13.53 -4.12
C TRP A 210 2.25 12.81 -5.43
N LYS A 211 3.08 12.92 -6.49
CA LYS A 211 2.86 12.15 -7.73
C LYS A 211 3.07 10.66 -7.52
N LYS A 212 3.99 10.28 -6.63
CA LYS A 212 4.16 8.88 -6.26
C LYS A 212 2.91 8.36 -5.58
N VAL A 213 2.33 9.14 -4.65
CA VAL A 213 1.06 8.81 -3.99
C VAL A 213 -0.04 8.60 -5.02
N VAL A 214 -0.23 9.54 -5.95
CA VAL A 214 -1.24 9.41 -7.02
C VAL A 214 -1.04 8.15 -7.86
N LEU A 215 0.18 7.84 -8.30
CA LEU A 215 0.44 6.62 -9.08
C LEU A 215 0.22 5.35 -8.26
N HIS A 216 0.53 5.37 -6.96
CA HIS A 216 0.26 4.24 -6.06
C HIS A 216 -1.24 4.07 -5.81
N LEU A 217 -1.99 5.15 -5.69
CA LEU A 217 -3.45 5.12 -5.64
C LEU A 217 -4.03 4.42 -6.88
N PHE A 218 -3.54 4.71 -8.08
CA PHE A 218 -3.92 3.97 -9.28
C PHE A 218 -3.57 2.48 -9.23
N HIS A 219 -2.40 2.10 -8.68
CA HIS A 219 -2.06 0.69 -8.49
C HIS A 219 -3.02 -0.01 -7.52
N ARG A 220 -3.43 0.66 -6.44
CA ARG A 220 -4.43 0.13 -5.49
C ARG A 220 -5.79 -0.08 -6.16
N ILE A 221 -6.22 0.83 -7.03
CA ILE A 221 -7.45 0.66 -7.81
C ILE A 221 -7.38 -0.63 -8.65
N VAL A 222 -6.29 -0.83 -9.39
CA VAL A 222 -6.11 -2.02 -10.23
C VAL A 222 -6.04 -3.30 -9.39
N HIS A 223 -5.34 -3.27 -8.26
CA HIS A 223 -5.28 -4.41 -7.36
C HIS A 223 -6.65 -4.79 -6.80
N ASN A 224 -7.43 -3.80 -6.35
CA ASN A 224 -8.79 -4.03 -5.87
C ASN A 224 -9.71 -4.55 -6.98
N ALA A 225 -9.59 -4.00 -8.20
CA ALA A 225 -10.31 -4.51 -9.36
C ALA A 225 -9.95 -5.97 -9.66
N TYR A 226 -8.68 -6.36 -9.53
CA TYR A 226 -8.23 -7.75 -9.69
C TYR A 226 -8.80 -8.68 -8.61
N ILE A 227 -8.86 -8.25 -7.35
CA ILE A 227 -9.50 -9.02 -6.27
C ILE A 227 -10.98 -9.28 -6.61
N LEU A 228 -11.71 -8.25 -7.07
CA LEU A 228 -13.11 -8.38 -7.48
C LEU A 228 -13.26 -9.31 -8.68
N TYR A 229 -12.39 -9.18 -9.69
CA TYR A 229 -12.35 -10.05 -10.85
C TYR A 229 -12.16 -11.51 -10.46
N LYS A 230 -11.18 -11.81 -9.59
CA LYS A 230 -10.95 -13.17 -9.06
C LYS A 230 -12.17 -13.70 -8.33
N LYS A 231 -12.81 -12.88 -7.49
CA LYS A 231 -14.03 -13.27 -6.75
C LYS A 231 -15.17 -13.63 -7.69
N LYS A 232 -15.31 -12.95 -8.83
CA LYS A 232 -16.39 -13.17 -9.81
C LYS A 232 -16.13 -14.34 -10.76
N HIS A 233 -14.88 -14.56 -11.18
CA HIS A 233 -14.56 -15.48 -12.28
C HIS A 233 -13.86 -16.77 -11.87
N VAL A 234 -13.24 -16.85 -10.70
CA VAL A 234 -12.37 -17.99 -10.32
C VAL A 234 -13.03 -18.91 -9.29
N GLY A 235 -14.36 -18.81 -9.08
CA GLY A 235 -15.16 -19.78 -8.32
C GLY A 235 -14.41 -20.47 -7.18
N HIS A 236 -14.21 -19.78 -6.06
CA HIS A 236 -13.77 -20.34 -4.78
C HIS A 236 -12.66 -21.42 -4.80
N THR A 237 -11.63 -21.31 -5.65
CA THR A 237 -10.53 -22.27 -5.64
C THR A 237 -9.21 -21.64 -5.18
N SER A 238 -8.74 -22.16 -4.03
CA SER A 238 -7.37 -22.07 -3.47
C SER A 238 -7.08 -20.91 -2.52
N LYS A 239 -7.20 -21.19 -1.20
CA LYS A 239 -6.48 -20.56 -0.07
C LYS A 239 -6.40 -19.02 -0.04
N ILE A 240 -7.52 -18.35 -0.29
CA ILE A 240 -7.82 -17.11 0.45
C ILE A 240 -9.03 -17.47 1.30
N GLN A 241 -8.77 -17.70 2.59
CA GLN A 241 -9.66 -18.34 3.54
C GLN A 241 -10.96 -17.54 3.67
N THR A 242 -11.98 -17.95 2.93
CA THR A 242 -13.23 -17.21 2.91
C THR A 242 -14.44 -18.12 2.85
N SER A 243 -14.68 -18.85 3.94
CA SER A 243 -15.96 -19.47 4.22
C SER A 243 -16.76 -18.57 5.16
N ILE A 244 -17.94 -18.12 4.74
CA ILE A 244 -19.05 -17.86 5.66
C ILE A 244 -20.33 -18.38 4.97
N HIS A 245 -21.07 -19.21 5.69
CA HIS A 245 -22.43 -19.65 5.40
C HIS A 245 -23.40 -18.45 5.38
N PRO A 246 -24.49 -18.51 4.59
CA PRO A 246 -25.49 -17.46 4.58
C PRO A 246 -26.31 -17.52 5.88
N GLY A 247 -26.21 -16.47 6.68
CA GLY A 247 -26.97 -16.29 7.91
C GLY A 247 -26.48 -15.07 8.66
N ASP A 248 -27.35 -14.07 8.73
CA ASP A 248 -27.38 -12.96 9.69
C ASP A 248 -26.65 -11.65 9.32
N CYS A 249 -27.51 -10.73 8.85
CA CYS A 249 -27.50 -9.26 8.88
C CYS A 249 -26.54 -8.48 7.96
#